data_AF-A0A1I1TD33-F1
#
_entry.id   AF-A0A1I1TD33-F1
#
_cell.length_a   1.000
_cell.length_b   1.000
_cell.length_c   1.000
_cell.angle_alpha   90.00
_cell.angle_beta   90.00
_cell.angle_gamma   90.00
#
_symmetry.space_group_name_H-M   'P 1'
#
loop_
_entity.id
_entity.type
_entity.pdbx_description
1 polymer ?
#
loop_
_entity_poly.entity_id
_entity_poly.type
_entity_poly.pdbx_seq_one_letter_code
_entity_poly.pdbx_strand_id
1 'polypeptide(L)'
;MADTEEQPLTGGNVSAGVVRAGETVRRPAGPWTPAVHALLAHLHAVGFRGAPRPLGIDERGREVLSFAPGTVIWPGRSALVGNSPGLARVGRLIREFHDTVADFVPPAGARWQRLMPMEGSEIIARTRALLDS
;
A
#
# COMPACT_ATOMS: atom_id res chain seq x y z
N MET A 1 -14.51 -22.43 -10.50
CA MET A 1 -13.11 -22.00 -10.30
C MET A 1 -12.60 -22.71 -9.07
N ALA A 2 -11.46 -23.38 -9.12
CA ALA A 2 -10.90 -24.05 -7.95
C ALA A 2 -10.68 -23.03 -6.84
N ASP A 3 -11.26 -23.27 -5.66
CA ASP A 3 -11.06 -22.41 -4.49
C ASP A 3 -9.58 -22.53 -4.13
N THR A 4 -8.81 -21.46 -4.39
CA THR A 4 -7.38 -21.43 -4.07
C THR A 4 -7.26 -21.35 -2.57
N GLU A 5 -6.50 -22.25 -1.97
CA GLU A 5 -6.30 -22.33 -0.52
C GLU A 5 -5.92 -20.96 0.05
N GLU A 6 -6.71 -20.50 1.05
CA GLU A 6 -6.52 -19.21 1.70
C GLU A 6 -5.61 -19.36 2.91
N GLN A 7 -4.50 -18.63 2.91
CA GLN A 7 -3.53 -18.61 4.00
C GLN A 7 -3.65 -17.27 4.76
N PRO A 8 -3.99 -17.27 6.05
CA PRO A 8 -4.02 -16.06 6.86
C PRO A 8 -2.65 -15.37 6.86
N LEU A 9 -2.64 -14.06 6.58
CA LEU A 9 -1.42 -13.26 6.72
C LEU A 9 -1.37 -12.67 8.13
N THR A 10 -0.51 -13.26 8.97
CA THR A 10 -0.28 -12.84 10.35
C THR A 10 0.83 -11.78 10.40
N GLY A 11 0.56 -10.59 9.86
CA GLY A 11 1.52 -9.48 9.86
C GLY A 11 0.85 -8.15 9.52
N GLY A 12 1.15 -7.11 10.31
CA GLY A 12 0.58 -5.76 10.16
C GLY A 12 -0.30 -5.35 11.34
N ASN A 13 -0.40 -4.04 11.59
CA ASN A 13 -1.07 -3.49 12.78
C ASN A 13 -2.59 -3.30 12.62
N VAL A 14 -3.18 -3.57 11.44
CA VAL A 14 -4.42 -2.86 11.08
C VAL A 14 -5.48 -3.61 10.27
N SER A 15 -5.35 -4.91 10.00
CA SER A 15 -6.44 -5.62 9.31
C SER A 15 -6.53 -7.08 9.72
N ALA A 16 -7.47 -7.38 10.62
CA ALA A 16 -7.98 -8.75 10.74
C ALA A 16 -8.65 -9.16 9.42
N GLY A 17 -8.60 -10.45 9.08
CA GLY A 17 -9.27 -10.97 7.88
C GLY A 17 -8.51 -10.77 6.56
N VAL A 18 -7.19 -10.55 6.61
CA VAL A 18 -6.32 -10.56 5.43
C VAL A 18 -5.82 -11.98 5.15
N VAL A 19 -6.03 -12.46 3.93
CA VAL A 19 -5.58 -13.77 3.48
C VAL A 19 -4.83 -13.68 2.16
N ARG A 20 -3.85 -14.55 1.96
CA ARG A 20 -3.24 -14.79 0.65
C ARG A 20 -3.94 -15.98 -0.01
N ALA A 21 -4.27 -15.86 -1.29
CA ALA A 21 -4.77 -16.94 -2.13
C ALA A 21 -3.96 -16.94 -3.43
N GLY A 22 -3.01 -17.88 -3.55
CA GLY A 22 -2.06 -17.92 -4.67
C GLY A 22 -1.25 -16.62 -4.77
N GLU A 23 -1.33 -15.94 -5.92
CA GLU A 23 -0.63 -14.68 -6.19
C GLU A 23 -1.45 -13.43 -5.84
N THR A 24 -2.48 -13.59 -5.00
CA THR A 24 -3.37 -12.49 -4.60
C THR A 24 -3.48 -12.39 -3.07
N VAL A 25 -3.82 -11.18 -2.62
CA VAL A 25 -4.22 -10.88 -1.24
C VAL A 25 -5.67 -10.45 -1.26
N ARG A 26 -6.48 -11.02 -0.36
CA ARG A 26 -7.88 -10.65 -0.14
C ARG A 26 -7.99 -10.01 1.24
N ARG A 27 -8.61 -8.83 1.32
CA ARG A 27 -8.76 -8.08 2.58
C ARG A 27 -10.12 -7.40 2.66
N PRO A 28 -10.59 -7.00 3.86
CA PRO A 28 -11.87 -6.31 4.00
C PRO A 28 -11.93 -5.06 3.09
N ALA A 29 -12.97 -4.98 2.26
CA ALA A 29 -13.27 -3.78 1.50
C ALA A 29 -14.06 -2.78 2.37
N GLY A 30 -14.07 -1.52 1.95
CA GLY A 30 -14.87 -0.49 2.58
C GLY A 30 -15.05 0.74 1.69
N PRO A 31 -15.65 1.83 2.21
CA PRO A 31 -15.87 3.05 1.44
C PRO A 31 -14.59 3.68 0.85
N TRP A 32 -13.42 3.30 1.37
CA TRP A 32 -12.12 3.75 0.88
C TRP A 32 -11.56 2.94 -0.29
N THR A 33 -12.06 1.73 -0.52
CA THR A 33 -11.53 0.81 -1.53
C THR A 33 -11.51 1.41 -2.93
N PRO A 34 -12.52 2.16 -3.41
CA PRO A 34 -12.45 2.83 -4.71
C PRO A 34 -11.29 3.82 -4.83
N ALA A 35 -11.02 4.60 -3.77
CA ALA A 35 -9.92 5.57 -3.76
C ALA A 35 -8.55 4.88 -3.73
N VAL A 36 -8.42 3.80 -2.96
CA VAL A 36 -7.21 2.95 -2.94
C VAL A 36 -6.96 2.33 -4.32
N HIS A 37 -7.98 1.76 -4.95
CA HIS A 37 -7.86 1.18 -6.29
C HIS A 37 -7.44 2.24 -7.33
N ALA A 38 -8.03 3.44 -7.28
CA ALA A 38 -7.65 4.53 -8.18
C ALA A 38 -6.17 4.92 -8.03
N LEU A 39 -5.69 5.03 -6.78
CA LEU A 39 -4.28 5.33 -6.51
C LEU A 39 -3.36 4.20 -6.99
N LEU A 40 -3.66 2.93 -6.68
CA LEU A 40 -2.84 1.80 -7.10
C LEU A 40 -2.82 1.64 -8.63
N ALA A 41 -3.94 1.91 -9.30
CA ALA A 41 -4.01 1.93 -10.76
C ALA A 41 -3.15 3.04 -11.36
N HIS A 42 -3.19 4.26 -10.79
CA HIS A 42 -2.33 5.37 -11.20
C HIS A 42 -0.86 5.00 -11.07
N LEU A 43 -0.43 4.53 -9.89
CA LEU A 43 0.95 4.09 -9.62
C LEU A 43 1.43 3.08 -10.66
N HIS A 44 0.58 2.10 -11.01
CA HIS A 44 0.92 1.12 -12.03
C HIS A 44 1.02 1.73 -13.43
N ALA A 45 0.10 2.63 -13.80
CA ALA A 45 0.07 3.28 -15.11
C ALA A 45 1.33 4.12 -15.38
N VAL A 46 1.88 4.76 -14.35
CA VAL A 46 3.10 5.56 -14.44
C VAL A 46 4.38 4.77 -14.13
N GLY A 47 4.27 3.45 -13.95
CA GLY A 47 5.41 2.53 -13.87
C GLY A 47 5.97 2.29 -12.47
N PHE A 48 5.38 2.84 -11.41
CA PHE A 48 5.81 2.58 -10.03
C PHE A 48 5.58 1.12 -9.64
N ARG A 49 6.67 0.39 -9.36
CA ARG A 49 6.64 -1.05 -9.06
C ARG A 49 6.57 -1.39 -7.57
N GLY A 50 6.65 -0.39 -6.69
CA GLY A 50 6.64 -0.59 -5.24
C GLY A 50 5.26 -0.87 -4.64
N ALA A 51 4.19 -0.85 -5.45
CA ALA A 51 2.81 -1.01 -5.00
C ALA A 51 2.15 -2.27 -5.60
N PRO A 52 1.22 -2.93 -4.88
CA PRO A 52 0.42 -4.00 -5.44
C PRO A 52 -0.56 -3.47 -6.50
N ARG A 53 -0.97 -4.33 -7.43
CA ARG A 53 -1.99 -4.02 -8.43
C ARG A 53 -3.39 -4.28 -7.87
N PRO A 54 -4.38 -3.42 -8.14
CA PRO A 54 -5.76 -3.71 -7.83
C PRO A 54 -6.31 -4.73 -8.83
N LEU A 55 -6.96 -5.79 -8.34
CA LEU A 55 -7.53 -6.87 -9.14
C LEU A 55 -9.06 -6.94 -9.05
N GLY A 56 -9.68 -6.07 -8.24
CA GLY A 56 -11.13 -5.95 -8.13
C GLY A 56 -11.67 -6.36 -6.76
N ILE A 57 -12.93 -6.76 -6.74
CA ILE A 57 -13.64 -7.24 -5.56
C ILE A 57 -14.03 -8.69 -5.81
N ASP A 58 -13.82 -9.58 -4.85
CA ASP A 58 -14.24 -10.99 -4.97
C ASP A 58 -15.73 -11.19 -4.69
N GLU A 59 -16.22 -12.41 -4.90
CA GLU A 59 -17.62 -12.80 -4.67
C GLU A 59 -18.07 -12.64 -3.20
N ARG A 60 -17.13 -12.54 -2.25
CA ARG A 60 -17.40 -12.31 -0.82
C ARG A 60 -17.33 -10.83 -0.43
N GLY A 61 -17.18 -9.93 -1.40
CA GLY A 61 -17.10 -8.49 -1.17
C GLY A 61 -15.75 -8.02 -0.62
N ARG A 62 -14.67 -8.80 -0.78
CA ARG A 62 -13.31 -8.43 -0.32
C ARG A 62 -12.52 -7.76 -1.42
N GLU A 63 -11.68 -6.81 -1.04
CA GLU A 63 -10.69 -6.19 -1.91
C GLU A 63 -9.64 -7.23 -2.32
N VAL A 64 -9.38 -7.36 -3.63
CA VAL A 64 -8.37 -8.28 -4.19
C VAL A 64 -7.22 -7.48 -4.78
N LEU A 65 -6.02 -7.73 -4.28
CA LEU A 65 -4.77 -7.10 -4.75
C LEU A 65 -3.76 -8.17 -5.18
N SER A 66 -2.81 -7.82 -6.04
CA SER A 66 -1.67 -8.72 -6.30
C SER A 66 -0.81 -8.89 -5.04
N PHE A 67 -0.30 -10.09 -4.81
CA PHE A 67 0.67 -10.34 -3.75
C PHE A 67 2.03 -9.74 -4.12
N ALA A 68 2.61 -8.96 -3.19
CA ALA A 68 3.97 -8.45 -3.32
C ALA A 68 4.92 -9.35 -2.51
N PRO A 69 5.77 -10.18 -3.15
CA PRO A 69 6.69 -11.03 -2.43
C PRO A 69 7.74 -10.17 -1.72
N GLY A 70 7.94 -10.42 -0.43
CA GLY A 70 8.89 -9.64 0.37
C GLY A 70 8.94 -10.08 1.82
N THR A 71 10.00 -9.63 2.50
CA THR A 71 10.13 -9.78 3.94
C THR A 71 9.66 -8.51 4.62
N VAL A 72 8.68 -8.62 5.53
CA VAL A 72 8.29 -7.51 6.39
C VAL A 72 9.36 -7.29 7.46
N ILE A 73 9.78 -6.04 7.64
CA ILE A 73 10.85 -5.63 8.56
C ILE A 73 10.37 -5.66 10.03
N TRP A 74 9.07 -5.49 10.24
CA TRP A 74 8.44 -5.46 11.56
C TRP A 74 7.51 -6.67 11.76
N PRO A 75 7.49 -7.28 12.96
CA PRO A 75 8.39 -7.06 14.09
C PRO A 75 9.74 -7.80 13.94
N GLY A 76 10.78 -7.29 14.60
CA GLY A 76 12.00 -8.07 14.87
C GLY A 76 13.03 -8.19 13.75
N ARG A 77 12.89 -7.50 12.61
CA ARG A 77 13.87 -7.52 11.50
C ARG A 77 14.40 -6.14 11.11
N SER A 78 14.37 -5.18 12.04
CA SER A 78 14.88 -3.81 11.84
C SER A 78 16.34 -3.75 11.38
N ALA A 79 17.16 -4.74 11.77
CA ALA A 79 18.54 -4.88 11.32
C ALA A 79 18.69 -4.97 9.78
N LEU A 80 17.68 -5.46 9.05
CA LEU A 80 17.68 -5.54 7.58
C LEU A 80 17.71 -4.17 6.89
N VAL A 81 17.31 -3.12 7.60
CA VAL A 81 17.37 -1.72 7.14
C VAL A 81 18.22 -0.85 8.07
N GLY A 82 18.93 -1.44 9.02
CA GLY A 82 19.74 -0.71 10.00
C GLY A 82 21.10 -0.23 9.47
N ASN A 83 21.44 -0.55 8.22
CA ASN A 83 22.68 -0.09 7.57
C ASN A 83 22.40 1.06 6.58
N SER A 84 23.41 1.90 6.34
CA SER A 84 23.29 3.09 5.47
C SER A 84 22.77 2.77 4.05
N PRO A 85 23.22 1.68 3.37
CA PRO A 85 22.67 1.31 2.06
C PRO A 85 21.17 0.94 2.09
N GLY A 86 20.74 0.21 3.12
CA GLY A 86 19.34 -0.17 3.32
C GLY A 86 18.45 1.04 3.56
N LEU A 87 18.88 1.96 4.44
CA LEU A 87 18.18 3.24 4.66
C LEU A 87 18.12 4.08 3.39
N ALA A 88 19.22 4.20 2.64
CA ALA A 88 19.23 4.97 1.40
C ALA A 88 18.27 4.38 0.35
N ARG A 89 18.15 3.05 0.27
CA ARG A 89 17.20 2.38 -0.62
C ARG A 89 15.74 2.66 -0.23
N VAL A 90 15.42 2.59 1.06
CA VAL A 90 14.08 2.96 1.56
C VAL A 90 13.77 4.42 1.29
N GLY A 91 14.72 5.33 1.54
CA GLY A 91 14.56 6.76 1.26
C GLY A 91 14.30 7.05 -0.22
N ARG A 92 15.02 6.37 -1.13
CA ARG A 92 14.76 6.47 -2.58
C ARG A 92 13.37 5.99 -2.96
N LEU A 93 12.92 4.85 -2.42
CA LEU A 93 11.59 4.31 -2.69
C LEU A 93 10.48 5.26 -2.22
N ILE A 94 10.63 5.87 -1.03
CA ILE A 94 9.67 6.85 -0.50
C ILE A 94 9.64 8.10 -1.39
N ARG A 95 10.81 8.60 -1.81
CA ARG A 95 10.89 9.74 -2.73
C ARG A 95 10.21 9.44 -4.05
N GLU A 96 10.54 8.32 -4.68
CA GLU A 96 9.92 7.88 -5.93
C GLU A 96 8.41 7.79 -5.82
N PHE A 97 7.90 7.22 -4.72
CA PHE A 97 6.46 7.18 -4.44
C PHE A 97 5.87 8.60 -4.36
N HIS A 98 6.48 9.50 -3.60
CA HIS A 98 6.01 10.90 -3.47
C HIS A 98 5.98 11.63 -4.82
N ASP A 99 7.04 11.48 -5.62
CA ASP A 99 7.12 12.10 -6.94
C ASP A 99 6.02 11.54 -7.87
N THR A 100 5.75 10.23 -7.78
CA THR A 100 4.74 9.55 -8.59
C THR A 100 3.31 10.00 -8.28
N VAL A 101 3.00 10.23 -7.00
CA VAL A 101 1.65 10.63 -6.56
C VAL A 101 1.45 12.14 -6.60
N ALA A 102 2.47 12.93 -6.96
CA ALA A 102 2.39 14.39 -7.00
C ALA A 102 1.29 14.91 -7.94
N ASP A 103 1.10 14.22 -9.08
CA ASP A 103 0.11 14.58 -10.10
C ASP A 103 -1.17 13.71 -10.01
N PHE A 104 -1.28 12.86 -8.99
CA PHE A 104 -2.48 12.04 -8.81
C PHE A 104 -3.66 12.90 -8.34
N VAL A 105 -4.75 12.86 -9.09
CA VAL A 105 -6.01 13.49 -8.72
C VAL A 105 -6.98 12.39 -8.21
N PRO A 106 -7.37 12.41 -6.93
CA PRO A 106 -8.34 11.45 -6.41
C PRO A 106 -9.69 11.58 -7.13
N PRO A 107 -10.43 10.47 -7.34
CA PRO A 107 -11.78 10.52 -7.86
C PRO A 107 -12.70 11.38 -6.98
N ALA A 108 -13.73 11.98 -7.60
CA ALA A 108 -14.73 12.73 -6.86
C ALA A 108 -15.39 11.87 -5.77
N GLY A 109 -15.50 12.41 -4.55
CA GLY A 109 -16.05 11.69 -3.41
C GLY A 109 -15.12 10.62 -2.80
N ALA A 110 -13.83 10.61 -3.14
CA ALA A 110 -12.84 9.72 -2.54
C ALA A 110 -12.87 9.78 -1.01
N ARG A 111 -12.91 8.60 -0.38
CA ARG A 111 -12.82 8.43 1.07
C ARG A 111 -11.53 7.69 1.39
N TRP A 112 -10.84 8.09 2.45
CA TRP A 112 -9.61 7.45 2.90
C TRP A 112 -9.80 6.83 4.28
N GLN A 113 -9.26 5.63 4.48
CA GLN A 113 -9.28 4.98 5.78
C GLN A 113 -8.23 5.65 6.68
N ARG A 114 -8.69 6.33 7.74
CA ARG A 114 -7.80 6.89 8.77
C ARG A 114 -7.57 5.83 9.84
N LEU A 115 -6.38 5.24 9.80
CA LEU A 115 -5.98 4.15 10.69
C LEU A 115 -5.43 4.64 12.04
N MET A 116 -5.00 5.90 12.11
CA MET A 116 -4.63 6.60 13.34
C MET A 116 -5.24 8.00 13.29
N PRO A 117 -5.93 8.47 14.33
CA PRO A 117 -6.34 9.86 14.41
C PRO A 117 -5.09 10.72 14.61
N MET A 118 -4.66 11.40 13.55
CA MET A 118 -3.68 12.48 13.61
C MET A 118 -4.46 13.79 13.62
N GLU A 119 -4.27 14.64 14.63
CA GLU A 119 -4.75 16.02 14.57
C GLU A 119 -3.93 16.78 13.51
N GLY A 120 -4.62 17.39 12.54
CA GLY A 120 -4.00 18.05 11.38
C GLY A 120 -4.37 17.35 10.06
N SER A 121 -5.20 18.04 9.28
CA SER A 121 -5.71 17.57 7.99
C SER A 121 -4.66 17.63 6.88
N GLU A 122 -4.38 16.47 6.29
CA GLU A 122 -4.15 16.18 4.86
C GLU A 122 -3.04 15.13 4.70
N ILE A 123 -3.43 13.86 4.50
CA ILE A 123 -2.48 12.83 4.05
C ILE A 123 -2.47 12.89 2.52
N ILE A 124 -1.76 13.88 1.98
CA ILE A 124 -1.08 13.73 0.71
C ILE A 124 0.36 13.40 1.07
N ALA A 125 0.91 12.35 0.49
CA ALA A 125 2.30 11.95 0.71
C ALA A 125 3.22 12.99 0.07
N ARG A 126 3.34 14.17 0.70
CA ARG A 126 4.20 15.28 0.31
C ARG A 126 5.22 15.45 1.43
N THR A 127 6.42 14.93 1.22
CA THR A 127 7.61 15.43 1.92
C THR A 127 8.49 16.11 0.90
N ARG A 128 8.15 17.36 0.55
CA ARG A 128 9.14 18.25 -0.05
C ARG A 128 10.05 18.69 1.10
N ALA A 129 11.07 17.90 1.39
CA ALA A 129 12.21 18.39 2.16
C ALA A 129 12.86 19.48 1.30
N LEU A 130 12.62 20.74 1.65
CA LEU A 130 13.50 21.84 1.28
C LEU A 130 14.82 21.58 2.00
N LEU A 131 15.78 21.05 1.27
CA LEU A 131 17.19 21.16 1.61
C LEU A 131 17.88 21.79 0.40
N ASP A 132 17.63 23.09 0.22
CA ASP A 132 18.62 23.98 -0.36
C ASP A 132 19.39 24.59 0.82
N SER A 133 20.65 24.20 0.96
CA SER A 133 21.80 24.98 1.46
C SER A 133 23.06 24.14 1.36
#